data_AF-A0A6L6HNY2-F1
#
_entry.id   AF-A0A6L6HNY2-F1
#
_cell.length_a   1.000
_cell.length_b   1.000
_cell.length_c   1.000
_cell.angle_alpha   90.00
_cell.angle_beta   90.00
_cell.angle_gamma   90.00
#
_symmetry.space_group_name_H-M   'P 1'
#
loop_
_entity.id
_entity.type
_entity.pdbx_description
1 polymer ?
#
loop_
_entity_poly.entity_id
_entity_poly.type
_entity_poly.pdbx_seq_one_letter_code
_entity_poly.pdbx_strand_id
1 'polypeptide(L)'
;MARSPDHPRTPMARRRRGFQQAATLLADRVQKAAEGRGFAVARLLTHWPEIAGPQLAAMTRPVRISHTRGGFGATLTLLTVGPVAPLVEMQLPHLRDRVNACYGYNAVQRIILTQTAASGFAEGQAVFASAAVPPASADPASLQAADTVARQFQDPALAEAMARLALNIATKRHRNHRKDFPC
;
A
#
# COMPACT_ATOMS: atom_id res chain seq x y z
N MET A 1 -14.77 -62.81 -17.75
CA MET A 1 -14.53 -62.23 -16.41
C MET A 1 -13.51 -61.11 -16.56
N ALA A 2 -13.89 -59.84 -16.39
CA ALA A 2 -12.96 -58.72 -16.40
C ALA A 2 -13.11 -57.95 -15.07
N ARG A 3 -12.05 -57.97 -14.25
CA ARG A 3 -11.97 -57.24 -12.97
C ARG A 3 -11.62 -55.78 -13.23
N SER A 4 -12.48 -54.85 -12.81
CA SER A 4 -12.16 -53.42 -12.79
C SER A 4 -11.06 -53.11 -11.75
N PRO A 5 -10.17 -52.14 -12.00
CA PRO A 5 -9.10 -51.82 -11.06
C PRO A 5 -9.63 -50.96 -9.91
N ASP A 6 -9.50 -51.49 -8.70
CA ASP A 6 -9.83 -50.81 -7.44
C ASP A 6 -8.85 -49.65 -7.21
N HIS A 7 -9.36 -48.41 -7.20
CA HIS A 7 -8.56 -47.23 -6.89
C HIS A 7 -8.61 -46.96 -5.39
N PRO A 8 -7.47 -46.89 -4.68
CA PRO A 8 -7.48 -46.66 -3.25
C PRO A 8 -8.03 -45.25 -2.96
N ARG A 9 -9.20 -45.18 -2.33
CA ARG A 9 -9.78 -43.92 -1.84
C ARG A 9 -8.86 -43.36 -0.75
N THR A 10 -8.13 -42.31 -1.08
CA THR A 10 -7.28 -41.59 -0.13
C THR A 10 -8.14 -41.14 1.05
N PRO A 11 -7.79 -41.48 2.30
CA PRO A 11 -8.62 -41.09 3.43
C PRO A 11 -8.56 -39.57 3.59
N MET A 12 -9.73 -38.92 3.50
CA MET A 12 -9.86 -37.50 3.78
C MET A 12 -9.51 -37.28 5.26
N ALA A 13 -8.31 -36.76 5.51
CA ALA A 13 -7.86 -36.43 6.86
C ALA A 13 -8.84 -35.45 7.49
N ARG A 14 -9.66 -35.95 8.43
CA ARG A 14 -10.59 -35.16 9.23
C ARG A 14 -9.77 -34.18 10.06
N ARG A 15 -9.64 -32.93 9.61
CA ARG A 15 -8.98 -31.84 10.36
C ARG A 15 -9.74 -31.63 11.66
N ARG A 16 -9.31 -32.29 12.73
CA ARG A 16 -9.67 -31.96 14.10
C ARG A 16 -9.02 -30.61 14.40
N ARG A 17 -9.75 -29.51 14.19
CA ARG A 17 -9.38 -28.22 14.78
C ARG A 17 -9.63 -28.39 16.29
N GLY A 18 -8.57 -28.68 17.03
CA GLY A 18 -8.60 -28.67 18.50
C GLY A 18 -8.80 -27.24 19.04
N PHE A 19 -8.53 -27.03 20.32
CA PHE A 19 -8.54 -25.68 20.90
C PHE A 19 -7.58 -24.76 20.12
N GLN A 20 -8.15 -23.81 19.40
CA GLN A 20 -7.40 -22.74 18.73
C GLN A 20 -7.43 -21.50 19.63
N GLN A 21 -6.33 -20.74 19.63
CA GLN A 21 -6.29 -19.48 20.36
C GLN A 21 -7.36 -18.52 19.80
N ALA A 22 -8.10 -17.83 20.67
CA ALA A 22 -9.12 -16.88 20.25
C ALA A 22 -8.56 -15.79 19.32
N ALA A 23 -7.32 -15.38 19.56
CA ALA A 23 -6.60 -14.41 18.73
C ALA A 23 -6.48 -14.85 17.26
N THR A 24 -6.29 -16.15 16.98
CA THR A 24 -6.18 -16.65 15.60
C THR A 24 -7.52 -16.66 14.87
N LEU A 25 -8.62 -16.86 15.60
CA LEU A 25 -9.98 -16.81 15.03
C LEU A 25 -10.42 -15.36 14.74
N LEU A 26 -9.98 -14.41 15.56
CA LEU A 26 -10.28 -13.00 15.39
C LEU A 26 -9.33 -12.29 14.41
N ALA A 27 -8.12 -12.82 14.20
CA ALA A 27 -7.08 -12.27 13.33
C ALA A 27 -7.63 -11.86 11.97
N ASP A 28 -8.24 -12.79 11.24
CA ASP A 28 -8.73 -12.54 9.88
C ASP A 28 -9.87 -11.51 9.84
N ARG A 29 -10.70 -11.42 10.89
CA ARG A 29 -11.82 -10.46 10.93
C ARG A 29 -11.36 -9.06 11.29
N VAL A 30 -10.46 -8.95 12.27
CA VAL A 30 -9.82 -7.67 12.64
C VAL A 30 -8.98 -7.17 11.47
N GLN A 31 -8.22 -8.06 10.83
CA GLN A 31 -7.42 -7.75 9.66
C GLN A 31 -8.29 -7.32 8.47
N LYS A 32 -9.38 -8.03 8.14
CA LYS A 32 -10.31 -7.58 7.09
C LYS A 32 -10.98 -6.25 7.39
N ALA A 33 -11.30 -5.97 8.66
CA ALA A 33 -11.84 -4.67 9.07
C ALA A 33 -10.77 -3.55 8.98
N ALA A 34 -9.51 -3.88 9.25
CA ALA A 34 -8.37 -2.98 9.08
C ALA A 34 -8.01 -2.78 7.59
N GLU A 35 -8.12 -3.81 6.75
CA GLU A 35 -7.93 -3.78 5.30
C GLU A 35 -9.08 -3.07 4.57
N GLY A 36 -10.30 -3.13 5.11
CA GLY A 36 -11.42 -2.27 4.69
C GLY A 36 -11.10 -0.78 4.88
N ARG A 37 -10.17 -0.47 5.79
CA ARG A 37 -9.43 0.79 5.86
C ARG A 37 -8.01 0.61 5.33
N GLY A 38 -7.83 0.09 4.11
CA GLY A 38 -6.54 -0.11 3.40
C GLY A 38 -5.61 1.10 3.38
N PHE A 39 -6.11 2.22 3.88
CA PHE A 39 -5.41 3.35 4.47
C PHE A 39 -4.24 3.02 5.42
N ALA A 40 -4.26 2.00 6.28
CA ALA A 40 -3.18 1.86 7.27
C ALA A 40 -1.82 1.49 6.66
N VAL A 41 -1.81 0.57 5.68
CA VAL A 41 -0.61 0.23 4.90
C VAL A 41 -0.22 1.40 3.99
N ALA A 42 -1.20 2.04 3.35
CA ALA A 42 -0.95 3.20 2.50
C ALA A 42 -0.36 4.38 3.28
N ARG A 43 -0.86 4.65 4.50
CA ARG A 43 -0.43 5.73 5.40
C ARG A 43 0.97 5.51 5.93
N LEU A 44 1.35 4.26 6.19
CA LEU A 44 2.75 3.94 6.53
C LEU A 44 3.71 4.28 5.40
N LEU A 45 3.30 4.08 4.15
CA LEU A 45 4.13 4.41 2.98
C LEU A 45 4.14 5.91 2.67
N THR A 46 3.00 6.61 2.83
CA THR A 46 2.90 8.04 2.49
C THR A 46 3.32 8.98 3.62
N HIS A 47 3.10 8.60 4.89
CA HIS A 47 3.32 9.45 6.07
C HIS A 47 4.31 8.82 7.06
N TRP A 48 5.33 8.11 6.57
CA TRP A 48 6.37 7.53 7.43
C TRP A 48 7.04 8.55 8.38
N PRO A 49 7.35 9.79 7.96
CA PRO A 49 7.95 10.80 8.86
C PRO A 49 7.09 11.14 10.08
N GLU A 50 5.77 11.17 9.94
CA GLU A 50 4.85 11.42 11.05
C GLU A 50 4.83 10.24 12.03
N ILE A 51 4.85 9.01 11.49
CA ILE A 51 4.72 7.78 12.28
C ILE A 51 6.01 7.42 12.99
N ALA A 52 7.15 7.43 12.30
CA ALA A 52 8.46 7.08 12.86
C ALA A 52 9.18 8.27 13.52
N GLY A 53 8.79 9.50 13.16
CA GLY A 53 9.45 10.72 13.61
C GLY A 53 10.64 11.09 12.72
N PRO A 54 11.06 12.36 12.74
CA PRO A 54 12.00 12.91 11.77
C PRO A 54 13.36 12.20 11.78
N GLN A 55 13.86 11.85 12.97
CA GLN A 55 15.15 11.18 13.12
C GLN A 55 15.15 9.76 12.54
N LEU A 56 14.19 8.92 12.93
CA LEU A 56 14.10 7.54 12.45
C LEU A 56 13.68 7.46 10.98
N ALA A 57 12.80 8.36 10.52
CA ALA A 57 12.35 8.39 9.14
C ALA A 57 13.44 8.82 8.14
N ALA A 58 14.43 9.61 8.59
CA ALA A 58 15.59 9.94 7.76
C ALA A 58 16.46 8.71 7.46
N MET A 59 16.47 7.72 8.37
CA MET A 59 17.39 6.59 8.35
C MET A 59 16.73 5.29 7.91
N THR A 60 15.39 5.21 8.04
CA THR A 60 14.60 4.00 7.79
C THR A 60 13.48 4.27 6.81
N ARG A 61 13.13 3.26 6.01
CA ARG A 61 11.96 3.29 5.12
C ARG A 61 11.20 1.96 5.17
N PRO A 62 9.87 1.97 5.24
CA PRO A 62 9.08 0.75 5.20
C PRO A 62 9.09 0.14 3.80
N VAL A 63 9.42 -1.15 3.70
CA VAL A 63 9.48 -1.88 2.42
C VAL A 63 8.23 -2.72 2.22
N ARG A 64 7.93 -3.57 3.20
CA ARG A 64 6.79 -4.49 3.12
C ARG A 64 6.30 -4.88 4.50
N ILE A 65 5.06 -5.32 4.53
CA ILE A 65 4.44 -5.95 5.69
C ILE A 65 4.09 -7.38 5.27
N SER A 66 4.58 -8.36 6.02
CA SER A 66 4.33 -9.78 5.77
C SER A 66 3.48 -10.36 6.90
N HIS A 67 2.38 -11.01 6.54
CA HIS A 67 1.48 -11.65 7.50
C HIS A 67 1.79 -13.16 7.57
N THR A 68 1.89 -13.69 8.78
CA THR A 68 2.11 -15.12 8.98
C THR A 68 0.81 -15.88 8.75
N ARG A 69 0.82 -16.90 7.89
CA ARG A 69 -0.35 -17.76 7.65
C ARG A 69 -0.67 -18.54 8.92
N GLY A 70 -1.79 -18.21 9.57
CA GLY A 70 -2.27 -18.93 10.76
C GLY A 70 -1.79 -18.37 12.10
N GLY A 71 -1.26 -17.15 12.13
CA GLY A 71 -0.92 -16.42 13.36
C GLY A 71 -1.56 -15.04 13.40
N PHE A 72 -1.78 -14.49 14.59
CA PHE A 72 -2.08 -13.06 14.75
C PHE A 72 -0.79 -12.28 14.53
N GLY A 73 -0.85 -11.08 13.94
CA GLY A 73 0.29 -10.16 13.83
C GLY A 73 1.08 -10.21 12.52
N ALA A 74 1.61 -9.05 12.15
CA ALA A 74 2.40 -8.83 10.96
C ALA A 74 3.87 -8.58 11.31
N THR A 75 4.74 -8.84 10.34
CA THR A 75 6.15 -8.49 10.39
C THR A 75 6.40 -7.31 9.45
N LEU A 76 6.87 -6.19 9.98
CA LEU A 76 7.26 -5.02 9.21
C LEU A 76 8.74 -5.15 8.82
N THR A 77 9.04 -5.11 7.53
CA THR A 77 10.42 -5.02 7.04
C THR A 77 10.77 -3.55 6.79
N LEU A 78 11.80 -3.07 7.48
CA LEU A 78 12.35 -1.73 7.32
C LEU A 78 13.70 -1.79 6.62
N LEU A 79 13.87 -0.96 5.61
CA LEU A 79 15.16 -0.69 4.99
C LEU A 79 15.87 0.38 5.79
N THR A 80 17.11 0.12 6.21
CA THR A 80 17.97 1.08 6.87
C THR A 80 19.11 1.48 5.95
N VAL A 81 19.41 2.78 5.88
CA VAL A 81 20.50 3.29 5.06
C VAL A 81 21.80 3.34 5.86
N GLY A 82 22.89 2.83 5.28
CA GLY A 82 24.24 2.93 5.85
C GLY A 82 24.49 2.07 7.11
N PRO A 83 25.58 2.32 7.84
CA PRO A 83 26.02 1.50 8.98
C PRO A 83 25.21 1.73 10.26
N VAL A 84 24.02 2.34 10.20
CA VAL A 84 23.30 2.80 11.39
C VAL A 84 22.24 1.82 11.91
N ALA A 85 22.20 0.61 11.37
CA ALA A 85 21.28 -0.44 11.80
C ALA A 85 21.29 -0.71 13.33
N PRO A 86 22.45 -0.78 14.02
CA PRO A 86 22.46 -1.04 15.47
C PRO A 86 21.75 0.04 16.29
N LEU A 87 21.87 1.30 15.88
CA LEU A 87 21.17 2.41 16.54
C LEU A 87 19.67 2.28 16.37
N VAL A 88 19.22 1.95 15.15
CA VAL A 88 17.79 1.73 14.86
C VAL A 88 17.27 0.51 15.61
N GLU A 89 18.06 -0.56 15.77
CA GLU A 89 17.69 -1.77 16.52
C GLU A 89 17.26 -1.45 17.95
N MET A 90 18.01 -0.60 18.65
CA MET A 90 17.66 -0.17 20.01
C MET A 90 16.32 0.60 20.06
N GLN A 91 15.96 1.27 18.97
CA GLN A 91 14.73 2.07 18.88
C GLN A 91 13.53 1.29 18.34
N LEU A 92 13.70 0.03 17.93
CA LEU A 92 12.63 -0.80 17.38
C LEU A 92 11.43 -0.98 18.30
N PRO A 93 11.56 -1.17 19.63
CA PRO A 93 10.40 -1.32 20.50
C PRO A 93 9.50 -0.08 20.46
N HIS A 94 10.13 1.11 20.57
CA HIS A 94 9.42 2.38 20.51
C HIS A 94 8.79 2.63 19.13
N LEU A 95 9.54 2.33 18.06
CA LEU A 95 9.02 2.45 16.69
C LEU A 95 7.82 1.53 16.46
N ARG A 96 7.87 0.30 16.97
CA ARG A 96 6.76 -0.66 16.89
C ARG A 96 5.52 -0.14 17.60
N ASP A 97 5.68 0.44 18.78
CA ASP A 97 4.55 0.99 19.54
C ASP A 97 3.91 2.18 18.79
N ARG A 98 4.71 3.05 18.17
CA ARG A 98 4.20 4.14 17.31
C ARG A 98 3.48 3.63 16.06
N VAL A 99 4.02 2.59 15.42
CA VAL A 99 3.36 1.95 14.27
C VAL A 99 2.04 1.32 14.69
N ASN A 100 2.00 0.61 15.81
CA ASN A 100 0.78 0.01 16.34
C ASN A 100 -0.25 1.04 16.80
N ALA A 101 0.19 2.21 17.32
CA ALA A 101 -0.70 3.32 17.61
C ALA A 101 -1.41 3.85 16.35
N CYS A 102 -0.74 3.85 15.19
CA CYS A 102 -1.36 4.19 13.91
C CYS A 102 -2.44 3.19 13.49
N TYR A 103 -2.27 1.91 13.82
CA TYR A 103 -3.29 0.88 13.59
C TYR A 103 -4.42 0.91 14.62
N GLY A 104 -4.16 1.44 15.82
CA GLY A 104 -5.09 1.40 16.96
C GLY A 104 -5.16 0.04 17.65
N TYR A 105 -4.29 -0.91 17.28
CA TYR A 105 -4.15 -2.23 17.89
C TYR A 105 -2.74 -2.78 17.62
N ASN A 106 -2.39 -3.90 18.27
CA ASN A 106 -1.09 -4.55 18.10
C ASN A 106 -1.00 -5.32 16.76
N ALA A 107 -0.90 -4.58 15.66
CA ALA A 107 -0.87 -5.10 14.30
C ALA A 107 0.49 -5.69 13.92
N VAL A 108 1.57 -5.05 14.34
CA VAL A 108 2.96 -5.44 14.04
C VAL A 108 3.59 -6.04 15.29
N GLN A 109 3.96 -7.32 15.19
CA GLN A 109 4.62 -8.04 16.28
C GLN A 109 6.13 -7.91 16.24
N ARG A 110 6.69 -7.95 15.04
CA ARG A 110 8.13 -7.95 14.83
C ARG A 110 8.49 -6.95 13.74
N ILE A 111 9.58 -6.23 13.97
CA ILE A 111 10.24 -5.43 12.95
C ILE A 111 11.54 -6.13 12.56
N ILE A 112 11.78 -6.27 11.27
CA ILE A 112 13.03 -6.81 10.72
C ILE A 112 13.70 -5.68 9.95
N LEU A 113 14.96 -5.44 10.26
CA LEU A 113 15.79 -4.50 9.52
C LEU A 113 16.48 -5.22 8.38
N THR A 114 16.55 -4.57 7.23
CA THR A 114 17.34 -5.00 6.09
C THR A 114 18.19 -3.84 5.60
N GLN A 115 19.47 -4.12 5.36
CA GLN A 115 20.43 -3.12 4.86
C GLN A 115 20.57 -3.16 3.33
N THR A 116 20.10 -4.25 2.72
CA THR A 116 20.08 -4.45 1.28
C THR A 116 18.63 -4.44 0.84
N ALA A 117 18.26 -3.53 -0.07
CA ALA A 117 16.97 -3.63 -0.74
C ALA A 117 16.88 -5.01 -1.43
N ALA A 118 15.68 -5.60 -1.48
CA ALA A 118 15.45 -6.80 -2.29
C ALA A 118 15.76 -6.55 -3.79
N SER A 119 15.93 -5.30 -4.21
CA SER A 119 16.62 -4.89 -5.42
C SER A 119 18.12 -4.73 -5.14
N GLY A 120 18.92 -5.71 -5.56
CA GLY A 120 20.38 -5.62 -5.50
C GLY A 120 20.94 -4.40 -6.24
N PHE A 121 22.12 -3.97 -5.79
CA PHE A 121 23.06 -3.04 -6.47
C PHE A 121 22.40 -1.95 -7.32
N ALA A 122 21.76 -0.99 -6.66
CA ALA A 122 21.49 0.33 -7.23
C ALA A 122 21.99 1.38 -6.23
N GLU A 123 23.31 1.53 -6.20
CA GLU A 123 23.93 2.74 -5.70
C GLU A 123 23.54 3.87 -6.66
N GLY A 124 22.55 4.67 -6.25
CA GLY A 124 22.05 5.78 -7.07
C GLY A 124 20.55 5.97 -6.96
N GLN A 125 20.15 6.85 -6.04
CA GLN A 125 18.90 7.61 -6.02
C GLN A 125 17.58 6.87 -6.36
N ALA A 126 16.80 6.62 -5.31
CA ALA A 126 15.36 6.79 -5.41
C ALA A 126 14.86 7.46 -4.13
N VAL A 127 14.92 8.79 -4.12
CA VAL A 127 14.06 9.59 -3.27
C VAL A 127 12.64 9.25 -3.73
N PHE A 128 11.92 8.41 -3.00
CA PHE A 128 10.47 8.22 -3.20
C PHE A 128 9.68 9.45 -2.70
N ALA A 129 10.18 10.66 -2.95
CA ALA A 129 9.29 11.78 -3.16
C ALA A 129 8.80 11.59 -4.58
N SER A 130 7.49 11.44 -4.78
CA SER A 130 6.96 11.71 -6.10
C SER A 130 7.46 13.11 -6.46
N ALA A 131 8.33 13.23 -7.47
CA ALA A 131 8.55 14.52 -8.09
C ALA A 131 7.14 15.05 -8.35
N ALA A 132 6.81 16.21 -7.77
CA ALA A 132 5.54 16.85 -8.06
C ALA A 132 5.54 17.01 -9.56
N VAL A 133 4.82 16.13 -10.27
CA VAL A 133 4.67 16.25 -11.71
C VAL A 133 4.02 17.61 -11.84
N PRO A 134 4.71 18.62 -12.39
CA PRO A 134 4.09 19.91 -12.60
C PRO A 134 2.81 19.61 -13.39
N PRO A 135 1.65 20.17 -12.98
CA PRO A 135 0.41 19.89 -13.69
C PRO A 135 0.70 20.15 -15.16
N ALA A 136 0.63 19.11 -15.99
CA ALA A 136 0.83 19.24 -17.41
C ALA A 136 -0.13 20.35 -17.86
N SER A 137 0.43 21.43 -18.42
CA SER A 137 -0.36 22.55 -18.91
C SER A 137 -1.46 21.97 -19.78
N ALA A 138 -2.72 22.23 -19.44
CA ALA A 138 -3.85 21.66 -20.14
C ALA A 138 -3.71 21.97 -21.63
N ASP A 139 -3.80 20.93 -22.47
CA ASP A 139 -3.70 21.10 -23.92
C ASP A 139 -4.71 22.15 -24.39
N PRO A 140 -4.34 23.06 -25.32
CA PRO A 140 -5.22 24.15 -25.76
C PRO A 140 -6.54 23.62 -26.35
N ALA A 141 -6.53 22.43 -26.95
CA ALA A 141 -7.74 21.77 -27.45
C ALA A 141 -8.70 21.34 -26.31
N SER A 142 -8.17 20.94 -25.15
CA SER A 142 -8.96 20.56 -23.98
C SER A 142 -9.64 21.76 -23.33
N LEU A 143 -8.97 22.92 -23.34
CA LEU A 143 -9.52 24.19 -22.86
C LEU A 143 -10.69 24.66 -23.74
N GLN A 144 -10.55 24.58 -25.07
CA GLN A 144 -11.62 24.94 -26.00
C GLN A 144 -12.84 24.02 -25.87
N ALA A 145 -12.62 22.72 -25.69
CA ALA A 145 -13.70 21.76 -25.46
C ALA A 145 -14.44 22.03 -24.13
N ALA A 146 -13.71 22.37 -23.06
CA ALA A 146 -14.29 22.72 -21.77
C ALA A 146 -15.14 24.01 -21.84
N ASP A 147 -14.66 25.03 -22.57
CA ASP A 147 -15.41 26.28 -22.78
C ASP A 147 -16.69 26.04 -23.62
N THR A 148 -16.62 25.15 -24.61
CA THR A 148 -17.81 24.78 -25.41
C THR A 148 -18.89 24.13 -24.55
N VAL A 149 -18.50 23.28 -23.58
CA VAL A 149 -19.42 22.66 -22.63
C VAL A 149 -19.97 23.68 -21.63
N ALA A 150 -19.13 24.60 -21.15
CA ALA A 150 -19.54 25.64 -20.21
C ALA A 150 -20.66 26.54 -20.78
N ARG A 151 -20.55 26.90 -22.06
CA ARG A 151 -21.53 27.76 -22.77
C ARG A 151 -22.91 27.14 -22.93
N GLN A 152 -23.09 25.84 -22.64
CA GLN A 152 -24.40 25.18 -22.67
C GLN A 152 -25.24 25.47 -21.42
N PHE A 153 -24.65 26.07 -20.38
CA PHE A 153 -25.31 26.31 -19.11
C PHE A 153 -25.44 27.81 -18.82
N GLN A 154 -26.61 28.23 -18.34
CA GLN A 154 -26.92 29.63 -18.02
C GLN A 154 -26.49 30.01 -16.59
N ASP A 155 -26.41 29.03 -15.68
CA ASP A 155 -25.94 29.24 -14.31
C ASP A 155 -24.39 29.26 -14.29
N PRO A 156 -23.77 30.37 -13.81
CA PRO A 156 -22.32 30.51 -13.80
C PRO A 156 -21.60 29.48 -12.93
N ALA A 157 -22.19 29.07 -11.80
CA ALA A 157 -21.59 28.08 -10.91
C ALA A 157 -21.60 26.68 -11.54
N LEU A 158 -22.69 26.35 -12.23
CA LEU A 158 -22.80 25.09 -12.97
C LEU A 158 -21.87 25.07 -14.18
N ALA A 159 -21.79 26.16 -14.94
CA ALA A 159 -20.91 26.27 -16.09
C ALA A 159 -19.44 26.05 -15.70
N GLU A 160 -18.99 26.63 -14.59
CA GLU A 160 -17.63 26.44 -14.07
C GLU A 160 -17.39 24.99 -13.60
N ALA A 161 -18.34 24.40 -12.88
CA ALA A 161 -18.25 23.01 -12.45
C ALA A 161 -18.14 22.03 -13.64
N MET A 162 -18.93 22.28 -14.69
CA MET A 162 -18.93 21.47 -15.91
C MET A 162 -17.65 21.66 -16.73
N ALA A 163 -17.11 22.87 -16.82
CA ALA A 163 -15.80 23.13 -17.44
C ALA A 163 -14.67 22.37 -16.73
N ARG A 164 -14.64 22.42 -15.40
CA ARG A 164 -13.66 21.69 -14.57
C ARG A 164 -13.79 20.17 -14.74
N LEU A 165 -15.02 19.65 -14.81
CA LEU A 165 -15.25 18.22 -15.07
C LEU A 165 -14.77 17.80 -16.46
N ALA A 166 -15.06 18.59 -17.49
CA ALA A 166 -14.62 18.32 -18.87
C ALA A 166 -13.08 18.24 -18.95
N LEU A 167 -12.36 19.15 -18.29
CA LEU A 167 -10.90 19.12 -18.19
C LEU A 167 -10.38 17.87 -17.47
N ASN A 168 -11.02 17.47 -16.37
CA ASN A 168 -10.64 16.27 -15.62
C ASN A 168 -10.87 14.97 -16.42
N ILE A 169 -11.92 14.91 -17.23
CA ILE A 169 -12.18 13.76 -18.11
C ILE A 169 -11.15 13.70 -19.25
N ALA A 170 -10.81 14.85 -19.86
CA ALA A 170 -9.82 14.94 -20.93
C ALA A 170 -8.42 14.48 -20.45
N THR A 171 -7.97 14.97 -19.29
CA THR A 171 -6.69 14.57 -18.69
C THR A 171 -6.65 13.07 -18.32
N LYS A 172 -7.77 12.50 -17.85
CA LYS A 172 -7.88 11.06 -17.56
C LYS A 172 -7.79 10.21 -18.83
N ARG A 173 -8.44 10.63 -19.92
CA ARG A 173 -8.40 9.92 -21.21
C ARG A 173 -6.98 9.92 -21.80
N HIS A 174 -6.29 11.06 -21.74
CA HIS A 174 -4.91 11.17 -22.20
C HIS A 174 -3.95 10.26 -21.40
N ARG A 175 -4.13 10.20 -20.07
CA ARG A 175 -3.34 9.31 -19.20
C ARG A 175 -3.55 7.83 -19.51
N ASN A 176 -4.79 7.42 -19.79
CA ASN A 176 -5.10 6.03 -20.17
C ASN A 176 -4.50 5.68 -21.55
N HIS A 177 -4.65 6.55 -22.55
CA HIS A 177 -4.09 6.33 -23.88
C HIS A 177 -2.55 6.17 -23.87
N ARG A 178 -1.85 6.96 -23.04
CA ARG A 178 -0.39 6.82 -22.85
C ARG A 178 0.01 5.48 -22.21
N LYS A 179 -0.87 4.84 -21.44
CA LYS A 179 -0.61 3.56 -20.79
C LYS A 179 -0.80 2.37 -21.74
N ASP A 180 -1.73 2.50 -22.68
CA ASP A 180 -2.07 1.44 -23.65
C ASP A 180 -1.05 1.35 -24.81
N PHE A 181 -0.31 2.42 -25.07
CA PHE A 181 0.80 2.46 -26.04
C PHE A 181 2.08 2.98 -25.36
N PRO A 182 2.85 2.12 -24.70
CA PRO A 182 4.20 2.48 -24.28
C PRO A 182 5.04 2.64 -25.55
N CYS A 183 5.61 3.83 -25.76
CA CYS A 183 6.71 4.01 -26.70
C CYS A 183 7.91 3.17 -26.28
#